data_AF-A0A817MSV3-F1
#
_entry.id   AF-A0A817MSV3-F1
#
_cell.length_a   1.000
_cell.length_b   1.000
_cell.length_c   1.000
_cell.angle_alpha   90.00
_cell.angle_beta   90.00
_cell.angle_gamma   90.00
#
_symmetry.space_group_name_H-M   'P 1'
#
loop_
_entity.id
_entity.type
_entity.pdbx_description
1 polymer ?
#
loop_
_entity_poly.entity_id
_entity_poly.type
_entity_poly.pdbx_seq_one_letter_code
_entity_poly.pdbx_strand_id
1 'polypeptide(L)'
;MCNKLRHFKLYTSVPIGTAYISFGVESPMFLSPTLVELHIVVYRFDECLFLLDGRFNQLRILFVKTFHILPLQRSIINKERLSNLKHVSLTCKSLICAYDEVIVPHLQRMINLEKLALYFMADYDDIFIDGNNLQKNIISHMPRLNQFIFNIRSMINYDNLNYFPSNEDIRRTFINFKDNQVTSCVDYFPKSKYGQCHIYSCPYALTYYENLTNNFPGGLFNTVQQIELFDERPFEHEFFIKISQSFPFLKELTIINSEQQKSNNENRKYSIINYYHLTKLHLVHVHDDYAEQFLLDTKTYLSNYIQLSIHYDQLQRVTEYFTRNTTRYNCSKVKQLYLYGLSQLPKQYNTYFPYLK
;
A
#
# COMPACT_ATOMS: atom_id res chain seq x y z
N MET A 1 9.21 -24.45 -26.76
CA MET A 1 8.32 -25.48 -26.17
C MET A 1 9.06 -26.21 -25.07
N CYS A 2 8.53 -26.22 -23.84
CA CYS A 2 9.10 -26.97 -22.71
C CYS A 2 7.99 -27.80 -22.06
N ASN A 3 7.87 -29.08 -22.43
CA ASN A 3 6.74 -29.94 -22.07
C ASN A 3 6.73 -30.45 -20.61
N LYS A 4 7.63 -29.94 -19.75
CA LYS A 4 7.74 -30.37 -18.34
C LYS A 4 7.66 -29.20 -17.35
N LEU A 5 7.41 -27.98 -17.81
CA LEU A 5 7.39 -26.81 -16.94
C LEU A 5 6.07 -26.77 -16.16
N ARG A 6 6.16 -26.88 -14.82
CA ARG A 6 5.01 -26.84 -13.89
C ARG A 6 4.82 -25.49 -13.19
N HIS A 7 5.92 -24.78 -12.96
CA HIS A 7 5.96 -23.46 -12.32
C HIS A 7 6.77 -22.51 -13.19
N PHE A 8 6.27 -21.29 -13.36
CA PHE A 8 6.94 -20.27 -14.15
C PHE A 8 6.75 -18.88 -13.53
N LYS A 9 7.80 -18.06 -13.55
CA LYS A 9 7.76 -16.67 -13.12
C LYS A 9 8.15 -15.75 -14.28
N LEU A 10 7.23 -14.90 -14.69
CA LEU A 10 7.43 -13.93 -15.77
C LEU A 10 7.53 -12.52 -15.19
N TYR A 11 8.47 -11.74 -15.69
CA TYR A 11 8.59 -10.32 -15.42
C TYR A 11 8.50 -9.57 -16.75
N THR A 12 7.49 -8.72 -16.93
CA THR A 12 7.49 -7.75 -18.02
C THR A 12 8.15 -6.45 -17.51
N SER A 13 8.92 -5.79 -18.36
CA SER A 13 9.76 -4.66 -17.96
C SER A 13 8.93 -3.46 -17.46
N VAL A 14 9.38 -2.84 -16.36
CA VAL A 14 8.91 -1.55 -15.85
C VAL A 14 9.64 -0.43 -16.60
N PRO A 15 9.00 0.71 -16.96
CA PRO A 15 9.67 1.81 -17.64
C PRO A 15 10.51 2.65 -16.67
N ILE A 16 11.53 2.07 -16.02
CA ILE A 16 12.59 2.84 -15.35
C ILE A 16 13.93 2.10 -15.56
N GLY A 17 14.65 2.51 -16.61
CA GLY A 17 16.10 2.34 -16.74
C GLY A 17 16.69 0.96 -16.43
N THR A 18 16.30 -0.11 -17.15
CA THR A 18 17.14 -1.31 -17.37
C THR A 18 16.53 -2.15 -18.50
N ALA A 19 17.39 -2.86 -19.24
CA ALA A 19 17.14 -3.50 -20.53
C ALA A 19 15.72 -4.04 -20.78
N TYR A 20 15.16 -3.64 -21.92
CA TYR A 20 13.96 -4.22 -22.50
C TYR A 20 14.16 -5.73 -22.69
N ILE A 21 13.37 -6.54 -22.00
CA ILE A 21 12.83 -7.73 -22.66
C ILE A 21 11.50 -7.29 -23.25
N SER A 22 11.58 -6.50 -24.33
CA SER A 22 10.49 -6.49 -25.27
C SER A 22 10.45 -7.91 -25.83
N PHE A 23 9.31 -8.58 -25.75
CA PHE A 23 8.99 -9.52 -26.81
C PHE A 23 8.75 -8.65 -28.05
N GLY A 24 9.83 -8.15 -28.65
CA GLY A 24 9.88 -7.49 -29.96
C GLY A 24 9.69 -8.50 -31.08
N VAL A 25 8.79 -9.44 -30.86
CA VAL A 25 8.35 -10.45 -31.82
C VAL A 25 6.84 -10.46 -31.65
N GLU A 26 6.10 -10.37 -32.75
CA GLU A 26 4.69 -10.77 -32.77
C GLU A 26 4.56 -12.10 -32.04
N SER A 27 4.07 -12.06 -30.80
CA SER A 27 4.07 -13.14 -29.81
C SER A 27 4.07 -14.57 -30.40
N PRO A 28 5.20 -15.29 -30.45
CA PRO A 28 5.17 -16.71 -30.79
C PRO A 28 5.74 -17.57 -29.64
N MET A 29 5.02 -18.65 -29.33
CA MET A 29 5.56 -19.92 -28.80
C MET A 29 5.86 -20.12 -27.30
N PHE A 30 5.16 -19.47 -26.36
CA PHE A 30 5.07 -20.03 -24.99
C PHE A 30 3.72 -20.69 -24.73
N LEU A 31 3.61 -21.93 -25.22
CA LEU A 31 2.54 -22.86 -24.86
C LEU A 31 3.15 -23.91 -23.92
N SER A 32 2.53 -24.09 -22.76
CA SER A 32 2.87 -25.20 -21.86
C SER A 32 1.58 -25.92 -21.48
N PRO A 33 1.32 -27.12 -22.02
CA PRO A 33 0.14 -27.89 -21.67
C PRO A 33 0.23 -28.47 -20.26
N THR A 34 1.36 -28.32 -19.56
CA THR A 34 1.59 -28.87 -18.20
C THR A 34 1.74 -27.81 -17.12
N LEU A 35 1.69 -26.52 -17.48
CA LEU A 35 1.84 -25.43 -16.50
C LEU A 35 0.61 -25.39 -15.59
N VAL A 36 0.83 -25.54 -14.29
CA VAL A 36 -0.25 -25.55 -13.27
C VAL A 36 -0.27 -24.24 -12.48
N GLU A 37 0.90 -23.63 -12.31
CA GLU A 37 1.07 -22.42 -11.51
C GLU A 37 1.91 -21.38 -12.27
N LEU A 38 1.43 -20.13 -12.26
CA LEU A 38 2.03 -19.02 -12.96
C LEU A 38 2.08 -17.78 -12.06
N HIS A 39 3.28 -17.22 -11.93
CA HIS A 39 3.53 -15.94 -11.28
C HIS A 39 3.92 -14.91 -12.33
N ILE A 40 3.21 -13.80 -12.39
CA ILE A 40 3.43 -12.75 -13.38
C ILE A 40 3.56 -11.41 -12.69
N VAL A 41 4.59 -10.66 -13.08
CA VAL A 41 4.67 -9.23 -12.84
C VAL A 41 4.49 -8.52 -14.18
N VAL A 42 3.41 -7.75 -14.32
CA VAL A 42 3.07 -6.99 -15.53
C VAL A 42 2.95 -5.50 -15.25
N TYR A 43 3.13 -4.66 -16.27
CA TYR A 43 2.86 -3.24 -16.13
C TYR A 43 1.35 -2.98 -16.09
N ARG A 44 0.58 -3.62 -16.98
CA ARG A 44 -0.88 -3.53 -17.03
C ARG A 44 -1.55 -4.91 -16.91
N PHE A 45 -2.73 -4.95 -16.29
CA PHE A 45 -3.47 -6.21 -16.12
C PHE A 45 -3.97 -6.83 -17.42
N ASP A 46 -4.28 -6.03 -18.44
CA ASP A 46 -4.69 -6.53 -19.76
C ASP A 46 -3.56 -7.28 -20.49
N GLU A 47 -2.29 -6.93 -20.24
CA GLU A 47 -1.14 -7.72 -20.72
C GLU A 47 -1.18 -9.14 -20.16
N CYS A 48 -1.54 -9.30 -18.88
CA CYS A 48 -1.69 -10.61 -18.26
C CYS A 48 -2.82 -11.39 -18.96
N LEU A 49 -3.95 -10.76 -19.22
CA LEU A 49 -5.09 -11.42 -19.87
C LEU A 49 -4.75 -11.87 -21.29
N PHE A 50 -4.06 -11.03 -22.05
CA PHE A 50 -3.56 -11.38 -23.39
C PHE A 50 -2.58 -12.57 -23.37
N LEU A 51 -1.74 -12.67 -22.33
CA LEU A 51 -0.83 -13.80 -22.17
C LEU A 51 -1.55 -15.12 -21.88
N LEU A 52 -2.71 -15.07 -21.21
CA LEU A 52 -3.46 -16.27 -20.82
C LEU A 52 -4.32 -16.83 -21.95
N ASP A 53 -4.70 -16.00 -22.94
CA ASP A 53 -5.67 -16.33 -23.99
C ASP A 53 -5.23 -17.55 -24.83
N GLY A 54 -5.87 -18.70 -24.59
CA GLY A 54 -5.65 -19.97 -25.29
C GLY A 54 -4.36 -20.73 -24.99
N ARG A 55 -3.56 -20.29 -24.00
CA ARG A 55 -2.17 -20.80 -23.85
C ARG A 55 -1.92 -21.84 -22.77
N PHE A 56 -2.74 -21.85 -21.71
CA PHE A 56 -2.45 -22.60 -20.49
C PHE A 56 -3.66 -23.40 -19.97
N ASN A 57 -4.04 -24.43 -20.71
CA ASN A 57 -5.24 -25.22 -20.41
C ASN A 57 -5.17 -25.99 -19.08
N GLN A 58 -4.00 -26.21 -18.49
CA GLN A 58 -3.85 -26.87 -17.17
C GLN A 58 -3.61 -25.88 -16.02
N LEU A 59 -3.60 -24.57 -16.29
CA LEU A 59 -3.35 -23.55 -15.28
C LEU A 59 -4.47 -23.57 -14.25
N ARG A 60 -4.09 -23.74 -12.98
CA ARG A 60 -5.00 -23.75 -11.84
C ARG A 60 -4.74 -22.61 -10.87
N ILE A 61 -3.51 -22.10 -10.84
CA ILE A 61 -3.03 -21.13 -9.86
C ILE A 61 -2.37 -19.97 -10.61
N LEU A 62 -2.86 -18.76 -10.38
CA LEU A 62 -2.35 -17.55 -11.01
C LEU A 62 -2.08 -16.47 -9.96
N PHE A 63 -0.83 -15.99 -9.90
CA PHE A 63 -0.44 -14.83 -9.12
C PHE A 63 -0.07 -13.69 -10.07
N VAL A 64 -0.77 -12.56 -9.96
CA VAL A 64 -0.56 -11.39 -10.79
C VAL A 64 -0.19 -10.21 -9.89
N LYS A 65 0.98 -9.64 -10.13
CA LYS A 65 1.36 -8.34 -9.61
C LYS A 65 1.36 -7.36 -10.78
N THR A 66 0.53 -6.33 -10.70
CA THR A 66 0.41 -5.30 -11.73
C THR A 66 0.68 -3.91 -11.18
N PHE A 67 1.17 -3.02 -12.03
CA PHE A 67 1.36 -1.61 -11.68
C PHE A 67 0.14 -0.76 -12.03
N HIS A 68 -0.65 -1.17 -13.04
CA HIS A 68 -1.83 -0.45 -13.48
C HIS A 68 -2.98 -1.39 -13.85
N ILE A 69 -4.21 -0.94 -13.59
CA ILE A 69 -5.45 -1.55 -14.07
C ILE A 69 -6.28 -0.44 -14.69
N LEU A 70 -6.13 -0.29 -16.01
CA LEU A 70 -6.76 0.77 -16.79
C LEU A 70 -7.77 0.16 -17.76
N PRO A 71 -8.80 0.93 -18.17
CA PRO A 71 -9.77 0.47 -19.15
C PRO A 71 -9.06 -0.02 -20.42
N LEU A 72 -9.56 -1.12 -20.98
CA LEU A 72 -9.00 -1.75 -22.17
C LEU A 72 -9.03 -0.77 -23.35
N GLN A 73 -7.86 -0.44 -23.90
CA GLN A 73 -7.75 0.27 -25.18
C GLN A 73 -7.94 -0.66 -26.39
N ARG A 74 -7.88 -1.98 -26.17
CA ARG A 74 -8.03 -3.01 -27.21
C ARG A 74 -9.15 -3.96 -26.82
N SER A 75 -10.01 -4.32 -27.75
CA SER A 75 -11.01 -5.36 -27.57
C SER A 75 -10.32 -6.72 -27.43
N ILE A 76 -9.94 -7.10 -26.21
CA ILE A 76 -9.60 -8.49 -25.93
C ILE A 76 -10.93 -9.25 -25.97
N ILE A 77 -11.19 -9.89 -27.10
CA ILE A 77 -12.28 -10.84 -27.28
C ILE A 77 -11.88 -12.14 -26.56
N ASN A 78 -11.84 -12.10 -25.23
CA ASN A 78 -11.61 -13.26 -24.39
C ASN A 78 -12.83 -14.19 -24.50
N LYS A 79 -12.85 -15.04 -25.53
CA LYS A 79 -13.88 -16.06 -25.75
C LYS A 79 -13.60 -17.35 -25.00
N GLU A 80 -12.35 -17.60 -24.59
CA GLU A 80 -12.04 -18.80 -23.82
C GLU A 80 -12.22 -18.60 -22.32
N ARG A 81 -12.96 -19.54 -21.73
CA ARG A 81 -13.25 -19.57 -20.30
C ARG A 81 -11.94 -19.88 -19.56
N LEU A 82 -11.50 -18.97 -18.70
CA LEU A 82 -10.49 -19.22 -17.65
C LEU A 82 -11.02 -20.21 -16.57
N SER A 83 -11.84 -21.18 -16.98
CA SER A 83 -12.60 -22.09 -16.12
C SER A 83 -11.72 -23.07 -15.36
N ASN A 84 -10.45 -23.24 -15.71
CA ASN A 84 -9.57 -24.17 -15.02
C ASN A 84 -8.88 -23.53 -13.80
N LEU A 85 -8.90 -22.20 -13.70
CA LEU A 85 -8.37 -21.50 -12.54
C LEU A 85 -9.19 -21.83 -11.29
N LYS A 86 -8.47 -22.25 -10.26
CA LYS A 86 -8.99 -22.51 -8.91
C LYS A 86 -8.48 -21.49 -7.90
N HIS A 87 -7.30 -20.92 -8.14
CA HIS A 87 -6.69 -19.92 -7.28
C HIS A 87 -6.21 -18.72 -8.10
N VAL A 88 -6.64 -17.53 -7.70
CA VAL A 88 -6.14 -16.27 -8.25
C VAL A 88 -5.74 -15.34 -7.12
N SER A 89 -4.57 -14.72 -7.26
CA SER A 89 -4.16 -13.58 -6.44
C SER A 89 -3.82 -12.42 -7.37
N LEU A 90 -4.46 -11.28 -7.16
CA LEU A 90 -4.21 -10.05 -7.90
C LEU A 90 -3.76 -8.97 -6.92
N THR A 91 -2.56 -8.45 -7.11
CA THR A 91 -2.02 -7.30 -6.40
C THR A 91 -1.75 -6.16 -7.39
N CYS A 92 -2.45 -5.06 -7.22
CA CYS A 92 -2.23 -3.82 -7.95
C CYS A 92 -1.55 -2.81 -7.03
N LYS A 93 -0.40 -2.28 -7.46
CA LYS A 93 0.30 -1.19 -6.76
C LYS A 93 -0.04 0.20 -7.31
N SER A 94 -0.94 0.30 -8.29
CA SER A 94 -1.40 1.58 -8.86
C SER A 94 -2.12 2.41 -7.80
N LEU A 95 -2.05 3.74 -7.94
CA LEU A 95 -2.91 4.67 -7.21
C LEU A 95 -4.39 4.50 -7.57
N ILE A 96 -4.70 4.04 -8.79
CA ILE A 96 -6.08 3.93 -9.27
C ILE A 96 -6.26 2.68 -10.15
N CYS A 97 -7.37 1.97 -9.93
CA CYS A 97 -7.79 0.78 -10.65
C CYS A 97 -9.24 0.94 -11.15
N ALA A 98 -9.47 0.64 -12.42
CA ALA A 98 -10.81 0.53 -13.01
C ALA A 98 -11.51 -0.77 -12.56
N TYR A 99 -12.04 -0.78 -11.33
CA TYR A 99 -12.60 -1.97 -10.69
C TYR A 99 -13.80 -2.56 -11.47
N ASP A 100 -14.81 -1.76 -11.79
CA ASP A 100 -16.03 -2.24 -12.46
C ASP A 100 -15.82 -2.59 -13.93
N GLU A 101 -14.94 -1.86 -14.62
CA GLU A 101 -14.75 -2.01 -16.06
C GLU A 101 -13.76 -3.14 -16.38
N VAL A 102 -12.80 -3.40 -15.48
CA VAL A 102 -11.70 -4.33 -15.73
C VAL A 102 -11.70 -5.49 -14.76
N ILE A 103 -11.72 -5.27 -13.45
CA ILE A 103 -11.61 -6.39 -12.50
C ILE A 103 -12.88 -7.25 -12.54
N VAL A 104 -14.05 -6.63 -12.33
CA VAL A 104 -15.33 -7.35 -12.17
C VAL A 104 -15.65 -8.26 -13.36
N PRO A 105 -15.61 -7.81 -14.64
CA PRO A 105 -16.03 -8.63 -15.77
C PRO A 105 -15.10 -9.83 -16.01
N HIS A 106 -13.82 -9.72 -15.64
CA HIS A 106 -12.86 -10.81 -15.78
C HIS A 106 -13.03 -11.83 -14.66
N LEU A 107 -13.18 -11.36 -13.42
CA LEU A 107 -13.43 -12.23 -12.28
C LEU A 107 -14.74 -13.03 -12.43
N GLN A 108 -15.81 -12.42 -12.91
CA GLN A 108 -17.10 -13.10 -13.14
C GLN A 108 -17.02 -14.26 -14.15
N ARG A 109 -16.01 -14.29 -15.02
CA ARG A 109 -15.77 -15.40 -15.97
C ARG A 109 -15.04 -16.58 -15.34
N MET A 110 -14.45 -16.40 -14.16
CA MET A 110 -13.67 -17.42 -13.45
C MET A 110 -14.55 -18.20 -12.45
N ILE A 111 -15.64 -18.79 -12.96
CA ILE A 111 -16.71 -19.43 -12.16
C ILE A 111 -16.25 -20.59 -11.26
N ASN A 112 -15.07 -21.14 -11.51
CA ASN A 112 -14.52 -22.31 -10.81
C ASN A 112 -13.49 -21.94 -9.74
N LEU A 113 -13.26 -20.65 -9.49
CA LEU A 113 -12.37 -20.22 -8.41
C LEU A 113 -12.84 -20.76 -7.07
N GLU A 114 -11.92 -21.43 -6.38
CA GLU A 114 -12.06 -21.87 -5.00
C GLU A 114 -11.44 -20.82 -4.06
N LYS A 115 -10.38 -20.14 -4.52
CA LYS A 115 -9.62 -19.17 -3.73
C LYS A 115 -9.35 -17.89 -4.52
N LEU A 116 -9.62 -16.75 -3.89
CA LEU A 116 -9.37 -15.43 -4.46
C LEU A 116 -8.67 -14.54 -3.44
N ALA A 117 -7.62 -13.84 -3.88
CA ALA A 117 -6.95 -12.81 -3.10
C ALA A 117 -6.86 -11.51 -3.90
N LEU A 118 -7.46 -10.42 -3.41
CA LEU A 118 -7.48 -9.12 -4.10
C LEU A 118 -6.83 -8.02 -3.26
N TYR A 119 -5.84 -7.34 -3.83
CA TYR A 119 -5.14 -6.24 -3.18
C TYR A 119 -5.04 -5.08 -4.17
N PHE A 120 -5.84 -4.03 -4.03
CA PHE A 120 -5.81 -2.89 -4.95
C PHE A 120 -6.41 -1.63 -4.34
N MET A 121 -6.11 -0.51 -4.98
CA MET A 121 -6.73 0.78 -4.74
C MET A 121 -7.59 1.14 -5.95
N ALA A 122 -8.86 1.46 -5.71
CA ALA A 122 -9.82 1.90 -6.72
C ALA A 122 -10.20 3.35 -6.48
N ASP A 123 -10.28 4.12 -7.55
CA ASP A 123 -10.98 5.39 -7.55
C ASP A 123 -12.39 5.11 -8.06
N TYR A 124 -13.38 5.60 -7.34
CA TYR A 124 -14.78 5.28 -7.58
C TYR A 124 -15.58 6.55 -7.42
N ASP A 125 -16.20 7.05 -8.48
CA ASP A 125 -16.68 8.43 -8.47
C ASP A 125 -17.81 8.67 -7.46
N ASP A 126 -18.61 7.64 -7.13
CA ASP A 126 -19.90 7.84 -6.44
C ASP A 126 -20.08 7.07 -5.12
N ILE A 127 -19.51 5.87 -4.96
CA ILE A 127 -19.72 5.02 -3.78
C ILE A 127 -18.47 4.21 -3.39
N PHE A 128 -18.32 3.93 -2.09
CA PHE A 128 -17.26 3.02 -1.65
C PHE A 128 -17.51 1.58 -2.09
N ILE A 129 -16.43 0.82 -2.26
CA ILE A 129 -16.52 -0.64 -2.38
C ILE A 129 -16.77 -1.19 -0.97
N ASP A 130 -17.98 -1.69 -0.74
CA ASP A 130 -18.42 -2.27 0.52
C ASP A 130 -18.75 -3.78 0.37
N GLY A 131 -19.27 -4.39 1.44
CA GLY A 131 -19.65 -5.79 1.43
C GLY A 131 -20.81 -6.11 0.48
N ASN A 132 -21.74 -5.18 0.27
CA ASN A 132 -22.83 -5.37 -0.70
C ASN A 132 -22.31 -5.35 -2.14
N ASN A 133 -21.38 -4.44 -2.45
CA ASN A 133 -20.71 -4.37 -3.74
C ASN A 133 -19.95 -5.68 -4.02
N LEU A 134 -19.12 -6.13 -3.08
CA LEU A 134 -18.37 -7.38 -3.23
C LEU A 134 -19.29 -8.60 -3.34
N GLN A 135 -20.38 -8.63 -2.58
CA GLN A 135 -21.38 -9.69 -2.66
C GLN A 135 -22.03 -9.76 -4.05
N LYS A 136 -22.45 -8.60 -4.58
CA LYS A 136 -23.12 -8.47 -5.87
C LYS A 136 -22.18 -8.76 -7.04
N ASN A 137 -20.98 -8.20 -7.01
CA ASN A 137 -20.08 -8.17 -8.17
C ASN A 137 -19.13 -9.38 -8.24
N ILE A 138 -18.79 -9.98 -7.09
CA ILE A 138 -17.81 -11.06 -7.01
C ILE A 138 -18.44 -12.35 -6.47
N ILE A 139 -18.95 -12.34 -5.24
CA ILE A 139 -19.31 -13.57 -4.52
C ILE A 139 -20.46 -14.31 -5.21
N SER A 140 -21.51 -13.59 -5.61
CA SER A 140 -22.68 -14.15 -6.30
C SER A 140 -22.33 -14.90 -7.60
N HIS A 141 -21.21 -14.53 -8.24
CA HIS A 141 -20.74 -15.10 -9.50
C HIS A 141 -19.71 -16.22 -9.32
N MET A 142 -19.27 -16.50 -8.09
CA MET A 142 -18.25 -17.50 -7.78
C MET A 142 -18.78 -18.55 -6.79
N PRO A 143 -19.67 -19.46 -7.22
CA PRO A 143 -20.34 -20.41 -6.32
C PRO A 143 -19.38 -21.42 -5.66
N ARG A 144 -18.16 -21.57 -6.17
CA ARG A 144 -17.12 -22.45 -5.62
C ARG A 144 -16.15 -21.76 -4.67
N LEU A 145 -16.24 -20.44 -4.54
CA LEU A 145 -15.32 -19.64 -3.73
C LEU A 145 -15.51 -19.99 -2.26
N ASN A 146 -14.48 -20.61 -1.67
CA ASN A 146 -14.45 -20.99 -0.26
C ASN A 146 -13.47 -20.16 0.56
N GLN A 147 -12.57 -19.42 -0.11
CA GLN A 147 -11.62 -18.53 0.54
C GLN A 147 -11.53 -17.22 -0.25
N PHE A 148 -11.92 -16.12 0.38
CA PHE A 148 -11.79 -14.79 -0.19
C PHE A 148 -11.02 -13.87 0.75
N ILE A 149 -9.80 -13.51 0.35
CA ILE A 149 -8.95 -12.56 1.07
C ILE A 149 -8.93 -11.27 0.28
N PHE A 150 -9.07 -10.14 0.95
CA PHE A 150 -8.96 -8.86 0.27
C PHE A 150 -8.34 -7.76 1.13
N ASN A 151 -7.82 -6.76 0.44
CA ASN A 151 -7.37 -5.48 0.96
C ASN A 151 -7.67 -4.46 -0.13
N ILE A 152 -8.80 -3.77 0.02
CA ILE A 152 -9.34 -2.89 -1.01
C ILE A 152 -9.47 -1.52 -0.40
N ARG A 153 -8.82 -0.55 -1.02
CA ARG A 153 -9.01 0.86 -0.72
C ARG A 153 -9.81 1.49 -1.85
N SER A 154 -10.99 2.00 -1.54
CA SER A 154 -11.78 2.80 -2.48
C SER A 154 -11.72 4.27 -2.09
N MET A 155 -11.47 5.14 -3.07
CA MET A 155 -11.61 6.58 -2.94
C MET A 155 -12.88 7.03 -3.65
N ILE A 156 -13.48 8.12 -3.15
CA ILE A 156 -14.66 8.74 -3.74
C ILE A 156 -14.52 10.26 -3.72
N ASN A 157 -15.12 10.95 -4.68
CA ASN A 157 -15.16 12.41 -4.66
C ASN A 157 -16.19 12.91 -3.63
N TYR A 158 -15.76 13.84 -2.77
CA TYR A 158 -16.62 14.44 -1.74
C TYR A 158 -17.82 15.18 -2.34
N ASP A 159 -17.64 15.81 -3.50
CA ASP A 159 -18.65 16.63 -4.17
C ASP A 159 -19.82 15.77 -4.73
N ASN A 160 -19.63 14.45 -4.89
CA ASN A 160 -20.64 13.54 -5.43
C ASN A 160 -21.49 12.85 -4.34
N LEU A 161 -21.20 13.09 -3.05
CA LEU A 161 -21.84 12.35 -1.96
C LEU A 161 -23.09 13.03 -1.41
N ASN A 162 -24.21 12.33 -1.55
CA ASN A 162 -25.44 12.65 -0.81
C ASN A 162 -25.44 12.06 0.61
N TYR A 163 -24.52 11.13 0.89
CA TYR A 163 -24.45 10.41 2.16
C TYR A 163 -23.00 10.03 2.48
N PHE A 164 -22.60 10.23 3.74
CA PHE A 164 -21.27 9.91 4.25
C PHE A 164 -21.37 8.68 5.14
N PRO A 165 -21.20 7.44 4.61
CA PRO A 165 -21.23 6.24 5.42
C PRO A 165 -20.20 6.30 6.55
N SER A 166 -20.60 5.91 7.76
CA SER A 166 -19.66 5.72 8.85
C SER A 166 -18.93 4.38 8.71
N ASN A 167 -17.90 4.20 9.52
CA ASN A 167 -17.19 2.92 9.58
C ASN A 167 -18.11 1.76 10.03
N GLU A 168 -19.12 2.05 10.86
CA GLU A 168 -20.13 1.08 11.28
C GLU A 168 -21.08 0.72 10.14
N ASP A 169 -21.46 1.70 9.31
CA ASP A 169 -22.33 1.47 8.16
C ASP A 169 -21.64 0.54 7.14
N ILE A 170 -20.36 0.78 6.85
CA ILE A 170 -19.56 -0.13 6.01
C ILE A 170 -19.47 -1.53 6.63
N ARG A 171 -19.15 -1.63 7.93
CA ARG A 171 -19.04 -2.93 8.60
C ARG A 171 -20.34 -3.74 8.56
N ARG A 172 -21.50 -3.07 8.66
CA ARG A 172 -22.83 -3.69 8.54
C ARG A 172 -23.13 -4.24 7.14
N THR A 173 -22.33 -3.96 6.14
CA THR A 173 -22.51 -4.59 4.81
C THR A 173 -21.86 -5.97 4.72
N PHE A 174 -21.03 -6.35 5.70
CA PHE A 174 -20.30 -7.62 5.72
C PHE A 174 -20.95 -8.71 6.57
N ILE A 175 -22.18 -8.53 7.08
CA ILE A 175 -22.89 -9.50 7.94
C ILE A 175 -23.00 -10.91 7.35
N ASN A 176 -23.05 -11.01 6.01
CA ASN A 176 -23.18 -12.27 5.30
C ASN A 176 -21.84 -12.90 4.89
N PHE A 177 -20.71 -12.24 5.19
CA PHE A 177 -19.39 -12.80 4.95
C PHE A 177 -19.11 -13.83 6.04
N LYS A 178 -19.07 -15.11 5.63
CA LYS A 178 -18.99 -16.29 6.51
C LYS A 178 -17.84 -16.27 7.53
N ASP A 179 -16.84 -15.43 7.33
CA ASP A 179 -15.61 -15.42 8.14
C ASP A 179 -15.51 -14.28 9.16
N ASN A 180 -16.49 -13.35 9.29
CA ASN A 180 -16.59 -12.27 10.31
C ASN A 180 -15.32 -11.44 10.61
N GLN A 181 -14.27 -11.61 9.81
CA GLN A 181 -12.94 -11.05 10.02
C GLN A 181 -12.69 -9.98 8.97
N VAL A 182 -13.62 -9.03 8.83
CA VAL A 182 -13.43 -7.87 7.97
C VAL A 182 -13.32 -6.64 8.86
N THR A 183 -12.25 -5.88 8.66
CA THR A 183 -12.10 -4.56 9.27
C THR A 183 -12.26 -3.50 8.20
N SER A 184 -12.80 -2.36 8.61
CA SER A 184 -12.94 -1.18 7.76
C SER A 184 -12.36 0.05 8.46
N CYS A 185 -11.88 1.00 7.66
CA CYS A 185 -11.53 2.37 8.08
C CYS A 185 -12.13 3.33 7.05
N VAL A 186 -12.99 4.23 7.50
CA VAL A 186 -13.62 5.25 6.65
C VAL A 186 -13.13 6.62 7.10
N ASP A 187 -12.67 7.40 6.13
CA ASP A 187 -12.05 8.69 6.32
C ASP A 187 -12.60 9.68 5.29
N TYR A 188 -12.77 10.93 5.73
CA TYR A 188 -13.19 12.02 4.86
C TYR A 188 -12.21 13.16 5.01
N PHE A 189 -11.84 13.74 3.87
CA PHE A 189 -10.82 14.76 3.72
C PHE A 189 -11.44 16.00 3.07
N PRO A 190 -12.13 16.86 3.85
CA PRO A 190 -12.86 18.01 3.31
C PRO A 190 -11.97 19.02 2.56
N LYS A 191 -10.71 19.23 2.95
CA LYS A 191 -9.82 20.18 2.26
C LYS A 191 -9.44 19.68 0.87
N SER A 192 -9.21 18.38 0.74
CA SER A 192 -8.81 17.66 -0.47
C SER A 192 -10.01 17.19 -1.29
N LYS A 193 -11.23 17.33 -0.74
CA LYS A 193 -12.51 16.95 -1.36
C LYS A 193 -12.60 15.49 -1.79
N TYR A 194 -12.13 14.57 -0.95
CA TYR A 194 -12.37 13.14 -1.20
C TYR A 194 -12.66 12.36 0.08
N GLY A 195 -13.27 11.20 -0.09
CA GLY A 195 -13.45 10.19 0.93
C GLY A 195 -12.60 8.96 0.62
N GLN A 196 -12.23 8.23 1.67
CA GLN A 196 -11.53 6.96 1.60
C GLN A 196 -12.30 5.92 2.42
N CYS A 197 -12.42 4.72 1.88
CA CYS A 197 -12.80 3.53 2.62
C CYS A 197 -11.77 2.45 2.36
N HIS A 198 -11.16 1.95 3.43
CA HIS A 198 -10.24 0.83 3.39
C HIS A 198 -10.87 -0.36 4.08
N ILE A 199 -11.15 -1.42 3.31
CA ILE A 199 -11.68 -2.69 3.79
C ILE A 199 -10.63 -3.79 3.63
N TYR A 200 -10.49 -4.67 4.62
CA TYR A 200 -9.57 -5.80 4.51
C TYR A 200 -9.99 -7.00 5.36
N SER A 201 -9.58 -8.18 4.89
CA SER A 201 -9.69 -9.43 5.64
C SER A 201 -8.62 -9.49 6.74
N CYS A 202 -9.01 -10.00 7.91
CA CYS A 202 -8.11 -10.34 9.00
C CYS A 202 -7.74 -11.84 8.95
N PRO A 203 -6.52 -12.21 9.38
CA PRO A 203 -5.41 -11.32 9.70
C PRO A 203 -4.87 -10.58 8.46
N TYR A 204 -4.32 -9.39 8.67
CA TYR A 204 -3.78 -8.55 7.60
C TYR A 204 -2.59 -9.24 6.92
N ALA A 205 -2.69 -9.49 5.61
CA ALA A 205 -1.73 -10.32 4.89
C ALA A 205 -0.56 -9.56 4.23
N LEU A 206 -0.68 -8.25 4.04
CA LEU A 206 0.33 -7.46 3.31
C LEU A 206 1.49 -7.02 4.20
N THR A 207 2.64 -6.76 3.56
CA THR A 207 3.83 -6.22 4.23
C THR A 207 3.85 -4.70 4.30
N TYR A 208 2.83 -4.04 3.76
CA TYR A 208 2.72 -2.59 3.72
C TYR A 208 1.29 -2.14 4.04
N TYR A 209 1.13 -0.94 4.60
CA TYR A 209 -0.16 -0.29 4.85
C TYR A 209 -0.07 1.18 4.45
N GLU A 210 -0.74 1.56 3.37
CA GLU A 210 -0.69 2.92 2.83
C GLU A 210 -1.86 3.77 3.34
N ASN A 211 -1.62 5.08 3.50
CA ASN A 211 -2.60 6.10 3.87
C ASN A 211 -3.43 5.80 5.13
N LEU A 212 -2.72 5.44 6.19
CA LEU A 212 -3.28 5.25 7.51
C LEU A 212 -3.54 6.62 8.17
N THR A 213 -4.75 6.80 8.70
CA THR A 213 -5.25 8.09 9.21
C THR A 213 -5.42 8.09 10.73
N ASN A 214 -5.82 9.22 11.33
CA ASN A 214 -6.14 9.29 12.77
C ASN A 214 -7.30 8.36 13.19
N ASN A 215 -8.14 7.90 12.25
CA ASN A 215 -9.24 6.98 12.55
C ASN A 215 -8.78 5.52 12.68
N PHE A 216 -7.49 5.24 12.50
CA PHE A 216 -6.93 3.92 12.69
C PHE A 216 -7.27 3.35 14.09
N PRO A 217 -7.99 2.22 14.15
CA PRO A 217 -8.46 1.66 15.41
C PRO A 217 -7.34 1.02 16.24
N GLY A 218 -6.16 0.79 15.66
CA GLY A 218 -5.10 -0.03 16.25
C GLY A 218 -5.24 -1.51 15.84
N GLY A 219 -4.54 -2.38 16.55
CA GLY A 219 -4.50 -3.82 16.29
C GLY A 219 -3.07 -4.31 16.08
N LEU A 220 -2.86 -5.62 15.95
CA LEU A 220 -1.52 -6.18 15.80
C LEU A 220 -1.26 -6.61 14.34
N PHE A 221 -0.31 -5.95 13.69
CA PHE A 221 0.03 -6.14 12.28
C PHE A 221 1.45 -6.70 12.13
N ASN A 222 1.63 -7.97 12.48
CA ASN A 222 2.95 -8.63 12.51
C ASN A 222 3.63 -8.77 11.13
N THR A 223 2.85 -8.71 10.05
CA THR A 223 3.34 -8.85 8.68
C THR A 223 3.80 -7.51 8.09
N VAL A 224 3.25 -6.40 8.59
CA VAL A 224 3.45 -5.06 8.05
C VAL A 224 4.81 -4.51 8.48
N GLN A 225 5.61 -4.12 7.50
CA GLN A 225 6.95 -3.57 7.66
C GLN A 225 7.07 -2.15 7.07
N GLN A 226 6.09 -1.70 6.31
CA GLN A 226 6.10 -0.37 5.67
C GLN A 226 4.75 0.29 5.92
N ILE A 227 4.74 1.53 6.40
CA ILE A 227 3.50 2.30 6.52
C ILE A 227 3.65 3.71 5.98
N GLU A 228 2.57 4.21 5.41
CA GLU A 228 2.41 5.61 5.03
C GLU A 228 1.26 6.22 5.83
N LEU A 229 1.54 7.32 6.52
CA LEU A 229 0.58 8.07 7.33
C LEU A 229 0.13 9.31 6.55
N PHE A 230 -1.19 9.49 6.43
CA PHE A 230 -1.78 10.67 5.79
C PHE A 230 -3.08 11.06 6.50
N ASP A 231 -3.24 12.34 6.84
CA ASP A 231 -4.50 12.89 7.34
C ASP A 231 -4.51 14.43 7.13
N GLU A 232 -5.69 15.03 7.10
CA GLU A 232 -5.89 16.49 7.10
C GLU A 232 -5.96 17.08 8.51
N ARG A 233 -5.94 16.21 9.52
CA ARG A 233 -5.83 16.54 10.93
C ARG A 233 -4.43 16.19 11.41
N PRO A 234 -3.88 16.94 12.38
CA PRO A 234 -2.56 16.62 12.90
C PRO A 234 -2.50 15.25 13.57
N PHE A 235 -1.36 14.58 13.47
CA PHE A 235 -1.07 13.37 14.23
C PHE A 235 -0.42 13.72 15.57
N GLU A 236 -1.11 13.45 16.67
CA GLU A 236 -0.58 13.71 18.01
C GLU A 236 0.40 12.63 18.48
N HIS A 237 1.14 12.89 19.55
CA HIS A 237 2.13 11.96 20.11
C HIS A 237 1.53 10.57 20.41
N GLU A 238 0.31 10.53 20.96
CA GLU A 238 -0.42 9.30 21.30
C GLU A 238 -0.74 8.45 20.07
N PHE A 239 -0.88 9.08 18.89
CA PHE A 239 -1.04 8.36 17.64
C PHE A 239 0.23 7.58 17.29
N PHE A 240 1.40 8.19 17.41
CA PHE A 240 2.67 7.51 17.17
C PHE A 240 2.95 6.39 18.18
N ILE A 241 2.46 6.51 19.43
CA ILE A 241 2.49 5.40 20.39
C ILE A 241 1.67 4.22 19.84
N LYS A 242 0.42 4.50 19.42
CA LYS A 242 -0.47 3.48 18.83
C LYS A 242 0.17 2.81 17.61
N ILE A 243 0.84 3.59 16.75
CA ILE A 243 1.59 3.07 15.59
C ILE A 243 2.69 2.12 16.05
N SER A 244 3.56 2.54 16.97
CA SER A 244 4.67 1.68 17.44
C SER A 244 4.21 0.35 18.05
N GLN A 245 3.04 0.36 18.73
CA GLN A 245 2.44 -0.84 19.32
C GLN A 245 1.77 -1.74 18.28
N SER A 246 1.18 -1.13 17.25
CA SER A 246 0.44 -1.85 16.22
C SER A 246 1.35 -2.52 15.18
N PHE A 247 2.53 -1.95 14.96
CA PHE A 247 3.49 -2.36 13.93
C PHE A 247 4.85 -2.71 14.54
N PRO A 248 4.96 -3.84 15.27
CA PRO A 248 6.17 -4.17 16.02
C PRO A 248 7.41 -4.38 15.12
N PHE A 249 7.22 -4.73 13.85
CA PHE A 249 8.31 -4.96 12.89
C PHE A 249 8.45 -3.86 11.83
N LEU A 250 7.98 -2.64 12.14
CA LEU A 250 8.02 -1.51 11.21
C LEU A 250 9.46 -1.17 10.80
N LYS A 251 9.74 -1.21 9.49
CA LYS A 251 11.04 -0.88 8.89
C LYS A 251 11.04 0.44 8.14
N GLU A 252 9.91 0.86 7.60
CA GLU A 252 9.77 2.05 6.77
C GLU A 252 8.54 2.84 7.19
N LEU A 253 8.74 4.11 7.53
CA LEU A 253 7.70 5.03 7.92
C LEU A 253 7.74 6.27 7.03
N THR A 254 6.65 6.51 6.32
CA THR A 254 6.42 7.75 5.55
C THR A 254 5.31 8.53 6.23
N ILE A 255 5.52 9.84 6.40
CA ILE A 255 4.53 10.75 6.96
C ILE A 255 4.26 11.86 5.96
N ILE A 256 2.98 12.11 5.69
CA ILE A 256 2.49 13.16 4.81
C ILE A 256 1.42 13.92 5.59
N ASN A 257 1.81 15.02 6.23
CA ASN A 257 0.90 15.83 7.04
C ASN A 257 1.49 17.22 7.27
N SER A 258 0.90 18.24 6.67
CA SER A 258 1.33 19.63 6.81
C SER A 258 0.75 20.34 8.04
N GLU A 259 -0.15 19.69 8.79
CA GLU A 259 -0.81 20.31 9.93
C GLU A 259 0.06 20.25 11.18
N GLN A 260 0.12 21.36 11.90
CA GLN A 260 0.82 21.50 13.17
C GLN A 260 0.16 20.68 14.29
N GLN A 261 0.96 20.06 15.17
CA GLN A 261 0.44 19.34 16.34
C GLN A 261 -0.22 20.31 17.33
N LYS A 262 -1.35 19.94 17.95
CA LYS A 262 -2.22 20.89 18.67
C LYS A 262 -1.68 21.40 20.00
N SER A 263 -0.75 20.71 20.64
CA SER A 263 -0.15 21.25 21.87
C SER A 263 1.20 20.66 22.21
N ASN A 264 2.23 21.49 22.07
CA ASN A 264 3.41 21.55 22.94
C ASN A 264 2.97 21.94 24.37
N ASN A 265 2.24 21.07 25.07
CA ASN A 265 2.23 21.16 26.52
C ASN A 265 3.63 20.70 26.99
N GLU A 266 4.57 21.64 27.05
CA GLU A 266 5.96 21.41 27.50
C GLU A 266 6.04 20.70 28.87
N ASN A 267 4.94 20.72 29.63
CA ASN A 267 4.80 20.06 30.93
C ASN A 267 4.27 18.61 30.87
N ARG A 268 3.90 18.07 29.71
CA ARG A 268 3.50 16.66 29.59
C ARG A 268 4.74 15.79 29.36
N LYS A 269 5.08 14.99 30.38
CA LYS A 269 6.10 13.97 30.26
C LYS A 269 5.56 12.81 29.42
N TYR A 270 5.81 12.86 28.11
CA TYR A 270 5.45 11.79 27.20
C TYR A 270 6.36 10.57 27.41
N SER A 271 5.82 9.37 27.19
CA SER A 271 6.61 8.15 27.12
C SER A 271 7.43 8.16 25.83
N ILE A 272 8.72 7.85 25.92
CA ILE A 272 9.59 7.74 24.74
C ILE A 272 9.06 6.61 23.85
N ILE A 273 8.83 6.92 22.58
CA ILE A 273 8.37 5.96 21.57
C ILE A 273 9.57 5.19 21.04
N ASN A 274 9.51 3.86 21.03
CA ASN A 274 10.59 3.02 20.55
C ASN A 274 10.25 2.42 19.18
N TYR A 275 11.07 2.73 18.18
CA TYR A 275 10.98 2.16 16.84
C TYR A 275 12.18 1.24 16.58
N TYR A 276 12.18 0.06 17.21
CA TYR A 276 13.34 -0.85 17.23
C TYR A 276 13.82 -1.32 15.86
N HIS A 277 12.90 -1.47 14.90
CA HIS A 277 13.19 -2.02 13.57
C HIS A 277 13.16 -0.98 12.46
N LEU A 278 12.87 0.28 12.77
CA LEU A 278 12.76 1.32 11.76
C LEU A 278 14.13 1.55 11.15
N THR A 279 14.21 1.47 9.83
CA THR A 279 15.46 1.68 9.06
C THR A 279 15.33 2.80 8.05
N LYS A 280 14.10 3.24 7.74
CA LYS A 280 13.82 4.34 6.83
C LYS A 280 12.73 5.23 7.39
N LEU A 281 12.98 6.54 7.35
CA LEU A 281 12.06 7.55 7.81
C LEU A 281 11.96 8.67 6.75
N HIS A 282 10.76 8.86 6.22
CA HIS A 282 10.47 9.86 5.19
C HIS A 282 9.60 10.99 5.75
N LEU A 283 10.19 12.18 5.84
CA LEU A 283 9.64 13.40 6.43
C LEU A 283 9.72 14.57 5.43
N VAL A 284 9.41 14.31 4.15
CA VAL A 284 9.54 15.34 3.10
C VAL A 284 8.31 16.23 3.03
N HIS A 285 7.13 15.72 3.34
CA HIS A 285 5.87 16.48 3.21
C HIS A 285 5.21 16.66 4.57
N VAL A 286 5.98 17.13 5.55
CA VAL A 286 5.53 17.23 6.94
C VAL A 286 5.75 18.60 7.55
N HIS A 287 4.92 18.98 8.52
CA HIS A 287 5.21 20.08 9.45
C HIS A 287 6.46 19.78 10.33
N ASP A 288 7.16 20.82 10.77
CA ASP A 288 8.41 20.70 11.56
C ASP A 288 8.23 19.88 12.84
N ASP A 289 7.07 19.98 13.50
CA ASP A 289 6.71 19.22 14.70
C ASP A 289 6.90 17.69 14.53
N TYR A 290 6.64 17.15 13.35
CA TYR A 290 6.84 15.73 13.09
C TYR A 290 8.34 15.40 13.01
N ALA A 291 9.14 16.25 12.38
CA ALA A 291 10.59 16.10 12.42
C ALA A 291 11.13 16.24 13.85
N GLU A 292 10.60 17.16 14.66
CA GLU A 292 10.93 17.22 16.08
C GLU A 292 10.54 15.95 16.84
N GLN A 293 9.35 15.40 16.60
CA GLN A 293 8.84 14.18 17.22
C GLN A 293 9.82 13.00 17.05
N PHE A 294 10.45 12.87 15.89
CA PHE A 294 11.39 11.77 15.62
C PHE A 294 12.86 12.11 15.92
N LEU A 295 13.28 13.37 15.80
CA LEU A 295 14.67 13.76 16.02
C LEU A 295 14.97 14.06 17.49
N LEU A 296 14.00 14.49 18.30
CA LEU A 296 14.21 14.68 19.74
C LEU A 296 14.32 13.34 20.47
N ASP A 297 15.44 13.15 21.18
CA ASP A 297 15.71 11.96 21.98
C ASP A 297 14.78 11.81 23.20
N THR A 298 14.15 12.91 23.63
CA THR A 298 13.13 12.94 24.67
C THR A 298 11.76 12.44 24.21
N LYS A 299 11.52 12.37 22.89
CA LYS A 299 10.22 11.96 22.30
C LYS A 299 10.29 10.58 21.68
N THR A 300 11.38 10.27 20.96
CA THR A 300 11.51 9.02 20.19
C THR A 300 12.91 8.45 20.31
N TYR A 301 12.99 7.11 20.39
CA TYR A 301 14.22 6.36 20.22
C TYR A 301 14.22 5.68 18.85
N LEU A 302 15.11 6.15 17.96
CA LEU A 302 15.32 5.53 16.65
C LEU A 302 16.28 4.34 16.75
N SER A 303 16.16 3.37 15.85
CA SER A 303 17.18 2.32 15.71
C SER A 303 18.49 2.90 15.14
N ASN A 304 19.58 2.14 15.23
CA ASN A 304 20.82 2.51 14.56
C ASN A 304 20.69 2.25 13.05
N TYR A 305 21.40 3.05 12.24
CA TYR A 305 21.47 2.91 10.78
C TYR A 305 20.20 3.33 10.02
N ILE A 306 19.62 4.46 10.42
CA ILE A 306 18.45 5.04 9.76
C ILE A 306 18.83 5.70 8.43
N GLN A 307 18.00 5.52 7.41
CA GLN A 307 17.94 6.37 6.24
C GLN A 307 16.88 7.45 6.49
N LEU A 308 17.28 8.72 6.51
CA LEU A 308 16.39 9.87 6.73
C LEU A 308 16.20 10.63 5.42
N SER A 309 14.95 10.87 5.04
CA SER A 309 14.59 11.79 3.94
C SER A 309 13.86 12.99 4.52
N ILE A 310 14.38 14.20 4.30
CA ILE A 310 13.84 15.42 4.91
C ILE A 310 14.22 16.65 4.06
N HIS A 311 13.45 17.72 4.14
CA HIS A 311 13.87 19.01 3.60
C HIS A 311 15.02 19.61 4.40
N TYR A 312 15.98 20.23 3.72
CA TYR A 312 17.15 20.82 4.38
C TYR A 312 16.78 21.93 5.36
N ASP A 313 15.93 22.87 4.93
CA ASP A 313 15.50 24.02 5.73
C ASP A 313 14.74 23.56 6.99
N GLN A 314 13.90 22.52 6.86
CA GLN A 314 13.25 21.89 8.01
C GLN A 314 14.26 21.26 8.97
N LEU A 315 15.23 20.51 8.46
CA LEU A 315 16.28 19.93 9.30
C LEU A 315 17.08 21.00 10.05
N GLN A 316 17.39 22.13 9.40
CA GLN A 316 18.06 23.26 10.05
C GLN A 316 17.19 23.85 11.17
N ARG A 317 15.90 24.09 10.94
CA ARG A 317 15.01 24.65 11.97
C ARG A 317 14.91 23.73 13.19
N VAL A 318 14.66 22.43 12.99
CA VAL A 318 14.50 21.45 14.07
C VAL A 318 15.78 21.25 14.89
N THR A 319 16.94 21.31 14.23
CA THR A 319 18.25 21.16 14.90
C THR A 319 18.82 22.49 15.41
N GLU A 320 18.10 23.61 15.27
CA GLU A 320 18.58 24.96 15.54
C GLU A 320 19.94 25.22 14.86
N TYR A 321 19.99 25.05 13.54
CA TYR A 321 21.22 25.15 12.74
C TYR A 321 22.33 24.22 13.26
N PHE A 322 21.98 23.00 13.65
CA PHE A 322 22.89 22.00 14.22
C PHE A 322 23.56 22.44 15.53
N THR A 323 22.81 23.14 16.40
CA THR A 323 23.26 23.50 17.76
C THR A 323 22.44 22.85 18.88
N ARG A 324 21.24 22.34 18.57
CA ARG A 324 20.34 21.69 19.54
C ARG A 324 20.79 20.29 19.94
N ASN A 325 21.38 20.15 21.13
CA ASN A 325 21.96 18.88 21.60
C ASN A 325 20.95 17.72 21.73
N THR A 326 19.69 17.98 22.08
CA THR A 326 18.64 16.94 22.26
C THR A 326 18.24 16.25 20.95
N THR A 327 18.59 16.84 19.79
CA THR A 327 18.38 16.18 18.49
C THR A 327 19.58 15.36 18.05
N ARG A 328 20.76 15.67 18.60
CA ARG A 328 22.05 15.11 18.17
C ARG A 328 22.10 13.59 18.32
N TYR A 329 21.50 13.04 19.38
CA TYR A 329 21.51 11.60 19.64
C TYR A 329 20.85 10.81 18.51
N ASN A 330 19.61 11.16 18.12
CA ASN A 330 18.92 10.49 17.03
C ASN A 330 19.53 10.82 15.66
N CYS A 331 19.97 12.06 15.43
CA CYS A 331 20.73 12.39 14.22
C CYS A 331 21.97 11.51 14.07
N SER A 332 22.66 11.21 15.16
CA SER A 332 23.88 10.39 15.12
C SER A 332 23.64 8.97 14.62
N LYS A 333 22.40 8.47 14.67
CA LYS A 333 22.00 7.14 14.20
C LYS A 333 21.72 7.08 12.70
N VAL A 334 21.68 8.22 12.02
CA VAL A 334 21.42 8.30 10.58
C VAL A 334 22.67 7.88 9.81
N LYS A 335 22.53 6.83 8.99
CA LYS A 335 23.57 6.31 8.09
C LYS A 335 23.47 6.88 6.69
N GLN A 336 22.28 7.30 6.28
CA GLN A 336 22.07 7.90 4.98
C GLN A 336 21.08 9.05 5.10
N LEU A 337 21.41 10.19 4.49
CA LEU A 337 20.60 11.39 4.56
C LEU A 337 20.28 11.86 3.14
N TYR A 338 19.00 11.89 2.81
CA TYR A 338 18.48 12.44 1.57
C TYR A 338 17.90 13.82 1.86
N LEU A 339 18.58 14.86 1.40
CA LEU A 339 18.16 16.24 1.57
C LEU A 339 17.47 16.74 0.32
N TYR A 340 16.26 17.23 0.49
CA TYR A 340 15.55 17.97 -0.55
C TYR A 340 15.89 19.46 -0.44
N GLY A 341 16.17 20.09 -1.58
CA GLY A 341 16.49 21.53 -1.66
C GLY A 341 17.98 21.89 -1.50
N LEU A 342 18.88 20.92 -1.48
CA LEU A 342 20.33 21.15 -1.45
C LEU A 342 21.09 20.27 -2.45
N SER A 343 22.16 20.84 -3.01
CA SER A 343 23.11 20.11 -3.86
C SER A 343 24.39 19.67 -3.14
N GLN A 344 24.75 20.28 -2.01
CA GLN A 344 25.97 19.97 -1.25
C GLN A 344 25.77 20.07 0.27
N LEU A 345 26.43 19.19 1.01
CA LEU A 345 26.36 19.12 2.48
C LEU A 345 27.29 20.14 3.16
N PRO A 346 26.81 20.96 4.10
CA PRO A 346 27.66 21.82 4.93
C PRO A 346 28.66 21.03 5.78
N LYS A 347 29.89 21.54 5.93
CA LYS A 347 30.98 20.88 6.70
C LYS A 347 30.64 20.58 8.18
N GLN A 348 29.67 21.31 8.74
CA GLN A 348 29.25 21.22 10.14
C GLN A 348 28.47 19.92 10.45
N TYR A 349 28.07 19.16 9.42
CA TYR A 349 27.26 17.95 9.55
C TYR A 349 27.94 16.80 10.28
N ASN A 350 29.28 16.76 10.25
CA ASN A 350 30.04 15.65 10.80
C ASN A 350 29.80 15.41 12.30
N THR A 351 29.36 16.44 13.03
CA THR A 351 29.08 16.34 14.48
C THR A 351 27.69 15.76 14.77
N TYR A 352 26.73 15.91 13.85
CA TYR A 352 25.37 15.39 13.95
C TYR A 352 25.19 14.06 13.22
N PHE A 353 25.94 13.84 12.15
CA PHE A 353 25.82 12.70 11.26
C PHE A 353 27.18 12.03 11.02
N PRO A 354 27.74 11.36 12.03
CA PRO A 354 29.11 10.83 11.98
C PRO A 354 29.31 9.72 10.94
N TYR A 355 28.23 9.08 10.48
CA TYR A 355 28.25 7.97 9.53
C TYR A 355 28.09 8.37 8.05
N LEU A 356 27.91 9.66 7.73
CA LEU A 356 27.74 10.16 6.35
C LEU A 356 29.08 10.40 5.61
N LYS A 357 30.18 9.86 6.12
CA LYS A 357 31.53 10.06 5.56
C LYS A 357 31.81 9.20 4.35
#